data_AF-A0A7X6VG18-F1
#
_entry.id   AF-A0A7X6VG18-F1
#
_cell.length_a   1.000
_cell.length_b   1.000
_cell.length_c   1.000
_cell.angle_alpha   90.00
_cell.angle_beta   90.00
_cell.angle_gamma   90.00
#
_symmetry.space_group_name_H-M   'P 1'
#
loop_
_entity.id
_entity.type
_entity.pdbx_description
1 polymer ?
#
loop_
_entity_poly.entity_id
_entity_poly.type
_entity_poly.pdbx_seq_one_letter_code
_entity_poly.pdbx_strand_id
1 'polypeptide(L)'
;MLFFAVISVFIISNAIRITVFARRREVNIMKFVGATDWFIRLPFMVEGVIIGITGAIISVLIVSGAYNYFLSTTGALTETTIRLFKTPQVIKVLITYIASGGVVLGALGSTLSLRKHLYV
;
A
#
# COMPACT_ATOMS: atom_id res chain seq x y z
N MET A 1 -12.69 -8.69 2.39
CA MET A 1 -11.37 -8.44 1.75
C MET A 1 -11.51 -7.62 0.47
N LEU A 2 -12.27 -8.08 -0.53
CA LEU A 2 -12.40 -7.39 -1.83
C LEU A 2 -12.99 -5.97 -1.73
N PHE A 3 -13.96 -5.75 -0.84
CA PHE A 3 -14.54 -4.42 -0.60
C PHE A 3 -13.51 -3.39 -0.10
N PHE A 4 -12.66 -3.75 0.87
CA PHE A 4 -11.60 -2.88 1.36
C PHE A 4 -10.56 -2.58 0.27
N ALA A 5 -10.21 -3.57 -0.56
CA ALA A 5 -9.31 -3.37 -1.68
C ALA A 5 -9.85 -2.31 -2.66
N VAL A 6 -11.15 -2.36 -2.98
CA VAL A 6 -11.80 -1.36 -3.85
C VAL A 6 -11.79 0.03 -3.22
N ILE A 7 -12.09 0.14 -1.92
CA ILE A 7 -12.05 1.42 -1.20
C ILE A 7 -10.63 1.99 -1.18
N SER A 8 -9.61 1.17 -0.91
CA SER A 8 -8.21 1.62 -0.91
C SER A 8 -7.80 2.18 -2.27
N VAL A 9 -8.15 1.49 -3.36
CA VAL A 9 -7.88 1.99 -4.73
C VAL A 9 -8.59 3.31 -4.99
N PHE A 10 -9.84 3.46 -4.52
CA PHE A 10 -10.59 4.71 -4.66
C PHE A 10 -9.95 5.88 -3.90
N ILE A 11 -9.53 5.66 -2.65
CA ILE A 11 -8.86 6.68 -1.83
C ILE A 11 -7.53 7.10 -2.45
N ILE A 12 -6.69 6.13 -2.85
CA ILE A 12 -5.42 6.40 -3.53
C ILE A 12 -5.66 7.20 -4.81
N SER A 13 -6.72 6.87 -5.56
CA SER A 13 -7.03 7.59 -6.78
C SER A 13 -7.40 9.04 -6.56
N ASN A 14 -8.23 9.30 -5.54
CA ASN A 14 -8.61 10.66 -5.18
C ASN A 14 -7.41 11.48 -4.67
N ALA A 15 -6.52 10.86 -3.89
CA ALA A 15 -5.30 11.51 -3.42
C ALA A 15 -4.39 11.93 -4.58
N ILE A 16 -4.12 11.03 -5.54
CA ILE A 16 -3.31 11.35 -6.73
C ILE A 16 -3.94 12.50 -7.53
N ARG A 17 -5.27 12.51 -7.68
CA ARG A 17 -5.97 13.60 -8.39
C ARG A 17 -5.70 14.97 -7.74
N ILE A 18 -5.74 15.03 -6.42
CA ILE A 18 -5.44 16.26 -5.67
C ILE A 18 -3.98 16.68 -5.89
N THR A 19 -3.03 15.74 -5.82
CA THR A 19 -1.60 16.02 -6.02
C THR A 19 -1.30 16.51 -7.45
N VAL A 20 -1.90 15.87 -8.47
CA VAL A 20 -1.77 16.30 -9.87
C VAL A 20 -2.32 17.72 -10.05
N PHE A 21 -3.47 18.02 -9.45
CA PHE A 21 -4.06 19.36 -9.53
C PHE A 21 -3.16 20.43 -8.89
N ALA A 22 -2.55 20.11 -7.75
CA ALA A 22 -1.57 20.99 -7.09
C ALA A 22 -0.32 21.23 -7.96
N ARG A 23 0.12 20.23 -8.72
CA ARG A 23 1.29 20.30 -9.61
C ARG A 23 0.96 20.63 -11.07
N ARG A 24 -0.26 21.09 -11.39
CA ARG A 24 -0.70 21.35 -12.78
C ARG A 24 0.25 22.27 -13.57
N ARG A 25 0.88 23.23 -12.88
CA ARG A 25 1.80 24.19 -13.52
C ARG A 25 3.09 23.51 -13.96
N GLU A 26 3.64 22.60 -13.15
CA GLU A 26 4.82 21.80 -13.50
C GLU A 26 4.51 20.85 -14.66
N VAL A 27 3.34 20.21 -14.64
CA VAL A 27 2.88 19.35 -15.73
C VAL A 27 2.78 20.11 -17.04
N ASN A 28 2.24 21.32 -17.02
CA ASN A 28 2.18 22.17 -18.22
C ASN A 28 3.59 22.54 -18.71
N ILE A 29 4.52 22.90 -17.82
CA ILE A 29 5.91 23.17 -18.18
C ILE A 29 6.54 21.93 -18.83
N MET A 30 6.35 20.73 -18.27
CA MET A 30 6.86 19.48 -18.85
C MET A 30 6.29 19.22 -20.25
N LYS A 31 5.00 19.52 -20.48
CA LYS A 31 4.40 19.43 -21.82
C LYS A 31 4.99 20.44 -22.81
N PHE A 32 5.30 21.65 -22.36
CA PHE A 32 5.94 22.68 -23.22
C PHE A 32 7.36 22.30 -23.68
N VAL A 33 8.08 21.50 -22.90
CA VAL A 33 9.41 20.99 -23.25
C VAL A 33 9.33 19.68 -24.08
N GLY A 34 8.11 19.22 -24.42
CA GLY A 34 7.89 18.04 -25.26
C GLY A 34 7.95 16.70 -24.50
N ALA A 35 7.76 16.70 -23.18
CA ALA A 35 7.74 15.47 -22.40
C ALA A 35 6.56 14.57 -22.78
N THR A 36 6.81 13.27 -22.92
CA THR A 36 5.77 12.27 -23.20
C THR A 36 4.84 12.08 -22.00
N ASP A 37 3.57 11.72 -22.25
CA ASP A 37 2.59 11.49 -21.18
C ASP A 37 3.03 10.41 -20.16
N TRP A 38 3.92 9.49 -20.58
CA TRP A 38 4.52 8.50 -19.69
C TRP A 38 5.49 9.12 -18.68
N PHE A 39 6.30 10.10 -19.11
CA PHE A 39 7.25 10.79 -18.24
C PHE A 39 6.53 11.59 -17.14
N ILE A 40 5.38 12.17 -17.49
CA ILE A 40 4.52 12.91 -16.54
C ILE A 40 3.86 11.96 -15.53
N ARG A 41 3.56 10.71 -15.91
CA ARG A 41 2.91 9.70 -15.04
C ARG A 41 3.86 9.06 -14.04
N LEU A 42 5.12 8.94 -14.40
CA LEU A 42 6.16 8.28 -13.62
C LEU A 42 6.27 8.77 -12.16
N PRO A 43 6.35 10.09 -11.85
CA PRO A 43 6.45 10.56 -10.47
C PRO A 43 5.24 10.17 -9.60
N PHE A 44 4.03 10.20 -10.15
CA PHE A 44 2.81 9.79 -9.44
C PHE A 44 2.75 8.27 -9.22
N MET A 45 3.30 7.50 -10.17
CA MET A 45 3.41 6.06 -10.02
C MET A 45 4.36 5.69 -8.88
N VAL A 46 5.48 6.40 -8.79
CA VAL A 46 6.46 6.28 -7.70
C VAL A 46 5.86 6.67 -6.34
N GLU A 47 5.12 7.78 -6.26
CA GLU A 47 4.41 8.15 -5.01
C GLU A 47 3.47 7.05 -4.52
N GLY A 48 2.68 6.45 -5.43
CA GLY A 48 1.76 5.37 -5.05
C GLY A 48 2.47 4.09 -4.59
N VAL A 49 3.59 3.73 -5.21
CA VAL A 49 4.44 2.61 -4.75
C VAL A 49 5.04 2.90 -3.38
N ILE A 50 5.54 4.12 -3.14
CA ILE A 50 6.08 4.53 -1.84
C ILE A 50 5.00 4.44 -0.74
N ILE A 51 3.79 4.89 -1.02
CA ILE A 51 2.65 4.79 -0.08
C ILE A 51 2.32 3.31 0.22
N GLY A 52 2.32 2.46 -0.80
CA GLY A 52 2.07 1.01 -0.62
C GLY A 52 3.15 0.33 0.23
N ILE A 53 4.42 0.62 -0.04
CA ILE A 53 5.56 0.05 0.70
C ILE A 53 5.55 0.53 2.15
N THR A 54 5.38 1.83 2.38
CA THR A 54 5.34 2.38 3.75
C THR A 54 4.16 1.82 4.55
N GLY A 55 2.98 1.72 3.94
CA GLY A 55 1.81 1.08 4.56
C GLY A 55 2.04 -0.40 4.92
N ALA A 56 2.71 -1.15 4.04
CA ALA A 56 3.05 -2.55 4.30
C ALA A 56 4.05 -2.70 5.46
N ILE A 57 5.10 -1.87 5.48
CA ILE A 57 6.10 -1.87 6.57
C ILE A 57 5.43 -1.54 7.91
N ILE A 58 4.61 -0.49 7.96
CA ILE A 58 3.89 -0.09 9.17
C ILE A 58 2.97 -1.22 9.64
N SER A 59 2.23 -1.84 8.72
CA SER A 59 1.34 -2.96 9.05
C SER A 59 2.10 -4.15 9.65
N VAL A 60 3.25 -4.52 9.08
CA VAL A 60 4.09 -5.60 9.59
C VAL A 60 4.62 -5.29 10.99
N LEU A 61 5.07 -4.06 11.23
CA LEU A 61 5.54 -3.62 12.54
C LEU A 61 4.43 -3.68 13.60
N ILE A 62 3.24 -3.18 13.27
CA ILE A 62 2.08 -3.19 14.18
C ILE A 62 1.65 -4.63 14.48
N VAL A 63 1.51 -5.48 13.46
CA VAL A 63 1.07 -6.87 13.64
C VAL A 63 2.09 -7.66 14.45
N SER A 64 3.38 -7.51 14.18
CA SER A 64 4.45 -8.16 14.94
C SER A 64 4.51 -7.67 16.39
N GLY A 65 4.41 -6.35 16.61
CA GLY A 65 4.40 -5.75 17.95
C GLY A 65 3.19 -6.21 18.77
N ALA A 66 2.00 -6.16 18.18
CA ALA A 66 0.76 -6.63 18.81
C ALA A 66 0.85 -8.13 19.15
N TYR A 67 1.38 -8.96 18.24
CA TYR A 67 1.54 -10.39 18.47
C TYR A 67 2.45 -10.69 19.67
N ASN A 68 3.60 -10.01 19.76
CA ASN A 68 4.52 -10.17 20.89
C ASN A 68 3.88 -9.72 22.22
N TYR A 69 3.13 -8.62 22.20
CA TYR A 69 2.41 -8.12 23.38
C TYR A 69 1.32 -9.11 23.88
N PHE A 70 0.55 -9.68 22.95
CA PHE A 70 -0.46 -10.69 23.29
C PHE A 70 0.17 -11.97 23.84
N LEU A 71 1.29 -12.43 23.28
CA LEU A 71 2.02 -13.58 23.82
C LEU A 71 2.52 -13.36 25.24
N SER A 72 3.05 -12.16 25.55
CA SER A 72 3.54 -11.84 26.90
C SER A 72 2.43 -11.79 27.95
N THR A 73 1.22 -11.38 27.58
CA THR A 73 0.09 -11.23 28.52
C THR A 73 -0.71 -12.53 28.70
N THR A 74 -0.77 -13.40 27.68
CA THR A 74 -1.69 -14.56 27.66
C THR A 74 -0.99 -15.92 27.83
N GLY A 75 0.34 -15.93 28.03
CA GLY A 75 1.19 -17.12 28.07
C GLY A 75 0.92 -18.16 29.18
N ALA A 76 -0.16 -18.02 29.97
CA ALA A 76 -0.44 -18.91 31.10
C ALA A 76 -1.68 -19.83 30.94
N LEU A 77 -2.61 -19.59 30.00
CA LEU A 77 -3.94 -20.24 30.08
C LEU A 77 -4.44 -21.00 28.84
N THR A 78 -3.75 -20.99 27.69
CA THR A 78 -4.34 -21.59 26.46
C THR A 78 -3.31 -22.27 25.55
N GLU A 79 -2.72 -23.37 26.01
CA GLU A 79 -1.66 -24.11 25.31
C GLU A 79 -2.08 -24.77 23.98
N THR A 80 -3.38 -25.04 23.77
CA THR A 80 -3.84 -25.85 22.63
C THR A 80 -4.19 -25.04 21.37
N THR A 81 -4.82 -23.86 21.52
CA THR A 81 -5.22 -23.02 20.37
C THR A 81 -4.07 -22.13 19.86
N ILE A 82 -3.15 -21.74 20.75
CA ILE A 82 -2.04 -20.83 20.42
C ILE A 82 -0.87 -21.57 19.74
N ARG A 83 -0.73 -22.89 19.93
CA ARG A 83 0.34 -23.71 19.32
C ARG A 83 0.37 -23.64 17.79
N LEU A 84 -0.79 -23.53 17.13
CA LEU A 84 -0.89 -23.35 15.67
C LEU A 84 -0.33 -21.99 15.22
N PHE A 85 -0.47 -20.94 16.03
CA PHE A 85 0.06 -19.59 15.75
C PHE A 85 1.50 -19.40 16.24
N LYS A 86 1.94 -20.18 17.22
CA LYS A 86 3.30 -20.16 17.79
C LYS A 86 4.38 -20.69 16.83
N THR A 87 3.98 -21.32 15.72
CA THR A 87 4.93 -21.88 14.76
C THR A 87 5.56 -20.74 13.94
N PRO A 88 6.89 -20.54 13.99
CA PRO A 88 7.56 -19.44 13.28
C PRO A 88 7.34 -19.47 11.76
N GLN A 89 7.05 -20.64 11.17
CA GLN A 89 6.61 -20.72 9.78
C GLN A 89 5.30 -19.95 9.50
N VAL A 90 4.29 -20.04 10.37
CA VAL A 90 2.96 -19.46 10.12
C VAL A 90 3.04 -17.93 10.15
N ILE A 91 3.78 -17.37 11.11
CA ILE A 91 4.01 -15.93 11.22
C ILE A 91 4.78 -15.40 10.01
N LYS A 92 5.84 -16.10 9.59
CA LYS A 92 6.64 -15.70 8.42
C LYS A 92 5.80 -15.70 7.15
N VAL A 93 4.93 -16.70 6.97
CA VAL A 93 3.99 -16.77 5.83
C VAL A 93 2.98 -15.62 5.89
N LEU A 94 2.42 -15.32 7.05
CA LEU A 94 1.45 -14.22 7.21
C LEU A 94 2.05 -12.84 6.91
N ILE A 95 3.25 -12.56 7.43
CA ILE A 95 4.00 -11.33 7.14
C ILE A 95 4.30 -11.23 5.64
N THR A 96 4.68 -12.34 5.01
CA THR A 96 4.97 -12.38 3.57
C THR A 96 3.72 -12.04 2.75
N TYR A 97 2.55 -12.59 3.09
CA TYR A 97 1.28 -12.27 2.43
C TYR A 97 0.84 -10.82 2.62
N ILE A 98 1.04 -10.25 3.81
CA ILE A 98 0.74 -8.84 4.09
C ILE A 98 1.67 -7.93 3.28
N ALA A 99 2.96 -8.24 3.26
CA ALA A 99 3.95 -7.47 2.51
C ALA A 99 3.68 -7.54 0.99
N SER A 100 3.47 -8.73 0.44
CA SER A 100 3.17 -8.89 -0.98
C SER A 100 1.83 -8.27 -1.35
N GLY A 101 0.80 -8.44 -0.50
CA GLY A 101 -0.53 -7.87 -0.72
C GLY A 101 -0.53 -6.35 -0.68
N GLY A 102 0.19 -5.74 0.26
CA GLY A 102 0.33 -4.28 0.36
C GLY A 102 1.05 -3.67 -0.83
N VAL A 103 2.15 -4.30 -1.28
CA VAL A 103 2.88 -3.86 -2.48
C VAL A 103 2.03 -3.99 -3.73
N VAL A 104 1.35 -5.13 -3.92
CA VAL A 104 0.47 -5.38 -5.08
C VAL A 104 -0.71 -4.41 -5.10
N LEU A 105 -1.40 -4.21 -3.98
CA LEU A 105 -2.52 -3.27 -3.89
C LEU A 105 -2.08 -1.82 -4.06
N GLY A 106 -0.92 -1.43 -3.52
CA GLY A 106 -0.35 -0.09 -3.71
C GLY A 106 0.04 0.17 -5.17
N ALA A 107 0.70 -0.79 -5.82
CA ALA A 107 1.06 -0.71 -7.22
C ALA A 107 -0.17 -0.69 -8.15
N LEU A 108 -1.16 -1.57 -7.91
CA LEU A 108 -2.40 -1.60 -8.67
C LEU A 108 -3.25 -0.35 -8.45
N GLY A 109 -3.36 0.13 -7.21
CA GLY A 109 -4.09 1.37 -6.89
C GLY A 109 -3.49 2.59 -7.57
N SER A 110 -2.16 2.68 -7.59
CA SER A 110 -1.43 3.74 -8.29
C SER A 110 -1.62 3.69 -9.81
N THR A 111 -1.43 2.52 -10.42
CA THR A 111 -1.54 2.36 -11.88
C THR A 111 -2.97 2.52 -12.41
N LEU A 112 -3.97 2.02 -11.68
CA LEU A 112 -5.39 2.18 -12.04
C LEU A 112 -5.86 3.63 -11.91
N SER A 113 -5.37 4.35 -10.89
CA SER A 113 -5.68 5.78 -10.71
C SER A 113 -5.25 6.61 -11.93
N LEU A 114 -4.03 6.36 -12.41
CA LEU A 114 -3.45 7.09 -13.56
C LEU A 114 -4.18 6.78 -14.86
N ARG A 115 -4.69 5.56 -15.05
CA ARG A 115 -5.45 5.18 -16.25
C ARG A 115 -6.81 5.89 -16.32
N LYS A 116 -7.43 6.21 -15.18
CA LYS A 116 -8.80 6.74 -15.14
C LYS A 116 -8.87 8.28 -15.17
N HIS A 117 -7.81 9.00 -14.80
CA HIS A 117 -7.88 10.45 -14.58
C HIS A 117 -6.85 11.32 -15.32
N LEU A 118 -6.01 10.76 -16.20
CA LEU A 118 -5.11 11.57 -17.05
C LEU A 118 -5.71 12.00 -18.40
N TYR A 119 -7.02 11.91 -18.54
CA TYR A 119 -7.78 12.57 -19.61
C TYR A 119 -8.66 13.66 -18.99
N VAL A 120 -8.03 14.72 -18.47
CA VAL A 120 -8.57 16.08 -18.38
C VAL A 120 -7.43 17.04 -18.72
#